data_AF-A0A838ESZ2-F1
#
_entry.id   AF-A0A838ESZ2-F1
#
_cell.length_a   1.000
_cell.length_b   1.000
_cell.length_c   1.000
_cell.angle_alpha   90.00
_cell.angle_beta   90.00
_cell.angle_gamma   90.00
#
_symmetry.space_group_name_H-M   'P 1'
#
loop_
_entity.id
_entity.type
_entity.pdbx_description
1 polymer ?
#
loop_
_entity_poly.entity_id
_entity_poly.type
_entity_poly.pdbx_seq_one_letter_code
_entity_poly.pdbx_strand_id
1 'polypeptide(L)'
;MTNAETHDQANWVGAAYQAPTRMFSANLSGRTLRQIVHLHAGGEQLRLHLSNRYGDAPVALSSISVGQVLQGPAVSPGAQAVRFAGHEMVTLEPGQEVVSDPVALRVKAFSDLAITFFLAQGESLTGHTGAQQLSYVSGIGEVTAVPIEATFFAYPLLTSAWWLITGIDVLPREPF
;
A
#
# COMPACT_ATOMS: atom_id res chain seq x y z
N MET A 1 29.59 -13.19 -24.93
CA MET A 1 29.48 -12.15 -23.89
C MET A 1 28.09 -11.55 -24.05
N THR A 2 27.08 -12.26 -23.56
CA THR A 2 26.41 -12.10 -22.25
C THR A 2 25.57 -10.84 -22.19
N ASN A 3 24.25 -11.02 -22.23
CA ASN A 3 23.31 -10.45 -21.26
C ASN A 3 22.03 -11.26 -21.36
N ALA A 4 21.94 -12.30 -20.53
CA ALA A 4 20.66 -12.91 -20.22
C ALA A 4 19.96 -11.95 -19.26
N GLU A 5 18.89 -11.31 -19.73
CA GLU A 5 17.92 -10.67 -18.86
C GLU A 5 17.32 -11.76 -17.97
N THR A 6 17.82 -11.85 -16.74
CA THR A 6 17.17 -12.64 -15.69
C THR A 6 15.88 -11.92 -15.34
N HIS A 7 14.82 -12.18 -16.09
CA HIS A 7 13.47 -12.01 -15.59
C HIS A 7 13.35 -12.83 -14.32
N ASP A 8 13.16 -12.14 -13.20
CA ASP A 8 12.85 -12.71 -11.90
C ASP A 8 11.50 -13.45 -12.00
N GLN A 9 11.52 -14.66 -12.56
CA GLN A 9 10.40 -15.61 -12.60
C GLN A 9 10.17 -16.23 -11.22
N ALA A 10 10.24 -15.41 -10.17
CA ALA A 10 9.71 -15.78 -8.89
C ALA A 10 8.19 -15.97 -9.06
N ASN A 11 7.66 -17.09 -8.56
CA ASN A 11 6.24 -17.46 -8.65
C ASN A 11 5.39 -16.56 -7.75
N TRP A 12 5.26 -15.28 -8.10
CA TRP A 12 4.40 -14.32 -7.43
C TRP A 12 2.93 -14.73 -7.59
N VAL A 13 2.20 -14.70 -6.48
CA VAL A 13 0.77 -15.00 -6.44
C VAL A 13 0.02 -13.80 -5.89
N GLY A 14 -1.06 -13.41 -6.58
CA GLY A 14 -1.94 -12.35 -6.09
C GLY A 14 -2.52 -12.74 -4.73
N ALA A 15 -2.31 -11.89 -3.72
CA ALA A 15 -2.82 -12.06 -2.36
C ALA A 15 -3.96 -11.08 -2.04
N ALA A 16 -4.12 -10.03 -2.85
CA ALA A 16 -5.32 -9.21 -2.91
C ALA A 16 -5.35 -8.51 -4.27
N TYR A 17 -6.53 -8.36 -4.84
CA TYR A 17 -6.73 -7.59 -6.07
C TYR A 17 -8.14 -7.02 -6.10
N GLN A 18 -8.26 -5.76 -6.50
CA GLN A 18 -9.53 -5.10 -6.73
C GLN A 18 -9.43 -4.22 -7.96
N ALA A 19 -10.39 -4.36 -8.86
CA ALA A 19 -10.50 -3.47 -10.00
C ALA A 19 -10.75 -2.04 -9.48
N PRO A 20 -9.89 -1.05 -9.82
CA PRO A 20 -10.10 0.30 -9.36
C PRO A 20 -11.31 0.93 -10.05
N THR A 21 -11.99 1.79 -9.32
CA THR A 21 -13.04 2.69 -9.78
C THR A 21 -12.55 4.13 -9.80
N ARG A 22 -13.19 4.97 -10.63
CA ARG A 22 -13.00 6.42 -10.53
C ARG A 22 -13.65 6.93 -9.25
N MET A 23 -12.85 7.57 -8.42
CA MET A 23 -13.27 8.14 -7.13
C MET A 23 -13.56 9.63 -7.27
N PHE A 24 -14.36 10.18 -6.36
CA PHE A 24 -14.40 11.62 -6.12
C PHE A 24 -13.20 12.02 -5.26
N SER A 25 -12.70 13.25 -5.42
CA SER A 25 -11.64 13.78 -4.56
C SER A 25 -12.09 13.75 -3.09
N ALA A 26 -11.18 13.30 -2.23
CA ALA A 26 -11.35 13.27 -0.79
C ALA A 26 -10.38 14.22 -0.05
N ASN A 27 -9.70 15.11 -0.77
CA ASN A 27 -8.72 16.07 -0.21
C ASN A 27 -7.66 15.38 0.66
N LEU A 28 -7.02 14.36 0.09
CA LEU A 28 -6.07 13.48 0.78
C LEU A 28 -4.63 13.99 0.75
N SER A 29 -4.36 15.00 -0.08
CA SER A 29 -3.05 15.66 -0.15
C SER A 29 -2.61 16.19 1.21
N GLY A 30 -1.34 15.97 1.54
CA GLY A 30 -0.74 16.35 2.82
C GLY A 30 -1.18 15.50 4.00
N ARG A 31 -1.70 14.28 3.78
CA ARG A 31 -2.11 13.35 4.84
C ARG A 31 -1.43 12.00 4.73
N THR A 32 -1.30 11.32 5.86
CA THR A 32 -0.96 9.91 5.93
C THR A 32 -2.22 9.05 5.88
N LEU A 33 -2.21 8.06 5.00
CA LEU A 33 -3.21 7.02 4.92
C LEU A 33 -2.61 5.74 5.49
N ARG A 34 -3.39 5.01 6.28
CA ARG A 34 -3.11 3.64 6.70
C ARG A 34 -4.28 2.76 6.27
N GLN A 35 -4.07 2.07 5.15
CA GLN A 35 -5.08 1.28 4.49
C GLN A 35 -4.91 -0.18 4.87
N ILE A 36 -5.97 -0.79 5.38
CA ILE A 36 -5.95 -2.18 5.83
C ILE A 36 -6.46 -3.07 4.71
N VAL A 37 -5.67 -4.07 4.31
CA VAL A 37 -6.04 -5.04 3.28
C VAL A 37 -6.00 -6.45 3.84
N HIS A 38 -7.09 -7.19 3.66
CA HIS A 38 -7.12 -8.61 4.00
C HIS A 38 -6.54 -9.45 2.88
N LEU A 39 -5.52 -10.25 3.20
CA LEU A 39 -4.83 -11.10 2.25
C LEU A 39 -5.48 -12.47 2.18
N HIS A 40 -5.71 -13.02 0.99
CA HIS A 40 -6.20 -14.39 0.83
C HIS A 40 -5.06 -15.42 0.69
N ALA A 41 -3.83 -14.97 0.45
CA ALA A 41 -2.63 -15.80 0.35
C ALA A 41 -1.51 -15.26 1.26
N GLY A 42 -0.57 -16.13 1.62
CA GLY A 42 0.59 -15.81 2.46
C GLY A 42 1.92 -16.06 1.74
N GLY A 43 3.00 -15.49 2.27
CA GLY A 43 4.34 -15.59 1.68
C GLY A 43 5.43 -15.03 2.57
N GLU A 44 6.68 -15.19 2.14
CA GLU A 44 7.87 -14.68 2.85
C GLU A 44 8.27 -13.29 2.35
N GLN A 45 7.80 -12.90 1.16
CA GLN A 45 7.93 -11.55 0.62
C GLN A 45 6.59 -11.10 0.03
N LEU A 46 6.43 -9.79 -0.10
CA LEU A 46 5.29 -9.17 -0.78
C LEU A 46 5.74 -8.04 -1.70
N ARG A 47 4.89 -7.63 -2.64
CA ARG A 47 5.04 -6.40 -3.42
C ARG A 47 3.69 -5.73 -3.63
N LEU A 48 3.68 -4.40 -3.71
CA LEU A 48 2.47 -3.59 -3.85
C LEU A 48 2.27 -3.17 -5.30
N HIS A 49 1.03 -3.18 -5.77
CA HIS A 49 0.61 -2.61 -7.04
C HIS A 49 -0.12 -1.29 -6.77
N LEU A 50 0.44 -0.19 -7.27
CA LEU A 50 -0.13 1.15 -7.14
C LEU A 50 -0.52 1.68 -8.52
N SER A 51 -1.66 2.39 -8.59
CA SER A 51 -2.16 2.93 -9.85
C SER A 51 -2.77 4.31 -9.70
N ASN A 52 -2.47 5.18 -10.66
CA ASN A 52 -3.14 6.47 -10.90
C ASN A 52 -3.96 6.43 -12.20
N ARG A 53 -4.64 5.30 -12.47
CA ARG A 53 -5.39 5.03 -13.71
C ARG A 53 -6.41 6.12 -14.10
N TYR A 54 -7.13 6.67 -13.12
CA TYR A 54 -8.21 7.64 -13.34
C TYR A 54 -7.83 9.08 -12.98
N GLY A 55 -6.62 9.31 -12.47
CA GLY A 55 -6.13 10.65 -12.18
C GLY A 55 -5.92 11.47 -13.45
N ASP A 56 -5.98 12.78 -13.29
CA ASP A 56 -5.74 13.80 -14.31
C ASP A 56 -4.46 14.60 -14.06
N ALA A 57 -3.77 14.35 -12.93
CA ALA A 57 -2.49 14.95 -12.56
C ALA A 57 -1.57 13.92 -11.85
N PRO A 58 -0.26 14.19 -11.74
CA PRO A 58 0.67 13.36 -10.99
C PRO A 58 0.31 13.27 -9.50
N VAL A 59 0.52 12.10 -8.91
CA VAL A 59 0.35 11.86 -7.46
C VAL A 59 1.67 11.40 -6.86
N ALA A 60 2.21 12.15 -5.90
CA ALA A 60 3.47 11.85 -5.23
C ALA A 60 3.22 11.22 -3.86
N LEU A 61 3.85 10.07 -3.62
CA LEU A 61 3.80 9.32 -2.37
C LEU A 61 5.19 9.21 -1.76
N SER A 62 5.27 9.31 -0.43
CA SER A 62 6.49 9.06 0.34
C SER A 62 6.19 8.25 1.60
N SER A 63 7.26 7.82 2.28
CA SER A 63 7.19 7.16 3.59
C SER A 63 6.25 5.95 3.59
N ILE A 64 6.35 5.17 2.51
CA ILE A 64 5.50 4.01 2.25
C ILE A 64 6.04 2.83 3.07
N SER A 65 5.17 2.17 3.81
CA SER A 65 5.52 1.01 4.61
C SER A 65 4.39 0.00 4.69
N VAL A 66 4.76 -1.24 4.96
CA VAL A 66 3.84 -2.34 5.22
C VAL A 66 4.11 -2.96 6.58
N GLY A 67 3.06 -3.36 7.28
CA GLY A 67 3.19 -4.01 8.58
C GLY A 67 1.96 -4.80 8.99
N GLN A 68 2.14 -5.69 9.95
CA GLN A 68 1.04 -6.51 10.47
C GLN A 68 0.11 -5.67 11.35
N VAL A 69 -1.19 -5.79 11.15
CA VAL A 69 -2.19 -5.13 12.00
C VAL A 69 -2.24 -5.79 13.38
N LEU A 70 -2.24 -4.99 14.45
CA LEU A 70 -2.51 -5.44 15.81
C LEU A 70 -3.98 -5.24 16.16
N GLN A 71 -4.42 -3.98 16.19
CA GLN A 71 -5.79 -3.60 16.51
C GLN A 71 -6.09 -2.19 16.01
N GLY A 72 -7.18 -2.04 15.26
CA GLY A 72 -7.55 -0.74 14.71
C GLY A 72 -6.42 -0.17 13.83
N PRO A 73 -6.00 1.09 14.03
CA PRO A 73 -4.86 1.64 13.31
C PRO A 73 -3.52 1.10 13.81
N ALA A 74 -3.43 0.40 14.95
CA ALA A 74 -2.15 -0.05 15.49
C ALA A 74 -1.49 -1.13 14.62
N VAL A 75 -0.19 -0.95 14.36
CA VAL A 75 0.66 -1.86 13.57
C VAL A 75 1.75 -2.43 14.47
N SER A 76 2.06 -3.71 14.28
CA SER A 76 3.13 -4.38 15.01
C SER A 76 4.48 -3.68 14.78
N PRO A 77 5.38 -3.66 15.77
CA PRO A 77 6.78 -3.33 15.51
C PRO A 77 7.33 -4.17 14.36
N GLY A 78 8.24 -3.59 13.58
CA GLY A 78 8.87 -4.26 12.43
C GLY A 78 8.18 -4.01 11.08
N ALA A 79 7.41 -2.93 10.95
CA ALA A 79 6.95 -2.45 9.65
C ALA A 79 8.15 -2.24 8.70
N GLN A 80 8.01 -2.67 7.46
CA GLN A 80 9.05 -2.63 6.44
C GLN A 80 8.77 -1.49 5.47
N ALA A 81 9.82 -0.75 5.09
CA ALA A 81 9.72 0.27 4.06
C ALA A 81 9.45 -0.37 2.69
N VAL A 82 8.60 0.28 1.90
CA VAL A 82 8.33 -0.09 0.51
C VAL A 82 9.09 0.87 -0.39
N ARG A 83 9.80 0.34 -1.38
CA ARG A 83 10.58 1.11 -2.34
C ARG A 83 10.11 0.84 -3.77
N PHE A 84 10.40 1.78 -4.66
CA PHE A 84 10.15 1.66 -6.09
C PHE A 84 11.45 1.94 -6.82
N ALA A 85 12.04 0.92 -7.44
CA ALA A 85 13.36 1.00 -8.07
C ALA A 85 14.44 1.54 -7.09
N GLY A 86 14.37 1.12 -5.82
CA GLY A 86 15.26 1.53 -4.73
C GLY A 86 14.91 2.86 -4.05
N HIS A 87 13.95 3.63 -4.59
CA HIS A 87 13.58 4.94 -4.05
C HIS A 87 12.46 4.86 -3.01
N GLU A 88 12.52 5.72 -1.98
CA GLU A 88 11.52 5.83 -0.89
C GLU A 88 10.31 6.69 -1.27
N MET A 89 10.39 7.35 -2.43
CA MET A 89 9.34 8.19 -3.00
C MET A 89 9.00 7.67 -4.39
N VAL A 90 7.72 7.71 -4.74
CA VAL A 90 7.23 7.39 -6.08
C VAL A 90 6.23 8.46 -6.51
N THR A 91 6.32 8.86 -7.78
CA THR A 91 5.32 9.70 -8.44
C THR A 91 4.60 8.85 -9.48
N LEU A 92 3.27 8.84 -9.41
CA LEU A 92 2.40 8.16 -10.36
C LEU A 92 1.84 9.19 -11.33
N GLU A 93 2.32 9.18 -12.57
CA GLU A 93 1.75 9.99 -13.66
C GLU A 93 0.30 9.57 -13.96
N PRO A 94 -0.51 10.43 -14.61
CA PRO A 94 -1.85 10.05 -15.06
C PRO A 94 -1.83 8.77 -15.88
N GLY A 95 -2.67 7.80 -15.51
CA GLY A 95 -2.75 6.50 -16.19
C GLY A 95 -1.67 5.49 -15.79
N GLN A 96 -0.69 5.87 -14.98
CA GLN A 96 0.44 5.01 -14.62
C GLN A 96 0.05 3.93 -13.61
N GLU A 97 0.70 2.77 -13.73
CA GLU A 97 0.71 1.68 -12.77
C GLU A 97 2.15 1.29 -12.47
N VAL A 98 2.46 1.01 -11.20
CA VAL A 98 3.79 0.61 -10.74
C VAL A 98 3.69 -0.54 -9.76
N VAL A 99 4.70 -1.40 -9.78
CA VAL A 99 4.89 -2.48 -8.82
C VAL A 99 6.10 -2.14 -7.95
N SER A 100 5.99 -2.32 -6.64
CA SER A 100 7.09 -2.06 -5.73
C SER A 100 8.22 -3.08 -5.89
N ASP A 101 9.39 -2.73 -5.36
CA ASP A 101 10.44 -3.71 -5.08
C ASP A 101 9.91 -4.77 -4.09
N PRO A 102 10.48 -5.99 -4.08
CA PRO A 102 10.14 -7.01 -3.10
C PRO A 102 10.42 -6.54 -1.66
N VAL A 103 9.45 -6.76 -0.77
CA VAL A 103 9.55 -6.42 0.65
C VAL A 103 9.60 -7.71 1.46
N ALA A 104 10.68 -7.87 2.23
CA ALA A 104 10.89 -9.01 3.12
C ALA A 104 10.04 -8.90 4.40
N LEU A 105 8.72 -9.07 4.24
CA LEU A 105 7.76 -9.16 5.34
C LEU A 105 6.96 -10.44 5.18
N ARG A 106 7.14 -11.36 6.13
CA ARG A 106 6.34 -12.59 6.18
C ARG A 106 4.90 -12.28 6.53
N VAL A 107 3.97 -12.74 5.69
CA VAL A 107 2.52 -12.60 5.88
C VAL A 107 1.83 -13.96 5.84
N LYS A 108 0.78 -14.13 6.64
CA LYS A 108 -0.03 -15.35 6.65
C LYS A 108 -1.20 -15.19 5.69
N ALA A 109 -1.65 -16.30 5.10
CA ALA A 109 -2.94 -16.31 4.42
C ALA A 109 -4.06 -15.92 5.41
N PHE A 110 -5.06 -15.19 4.93
CA PHE A 110 -6.20 -14.71 5.71
C PHE A 110 -5.80 -13.80 6.88
N SER A 111 -4.72 -13.01 6.71
CA SER A 111 -4.29 -12.00 7.66
C SER A 111 -4.42 -10.58 7.10
N ASP A 112 -4.54 -9.61 8.00
CA ASP A 112 -4.63 -8.20 7.64
C ASP A 112 -3.24 -7.56 7.56
N LEU A 113 -3.03 -6.82 6.47
CA LEU A 113 -1.83 -6.03 6.20
C LEU A 113 -2.18 -4.54 6.27
N ALA A 114 -1.44 -3.77 7.05
CA ALA A 114 -1.48 -2.32 6.99
C ALA A 114 -0.51 -1.83 5.91
N ILE A 115 -1.02 -1.06 4.95
CA ILE A 115 -0.24 -0.30 3.97
C ILE A 115 -0.34 1.16 4.37
N THR A 116 0.77 1.74 4.82
CA THR A 116 0.84 3.14 5.26
C THR A 116 1.63 3.97 4.27
N PHE A 117 1.14 5.13 3.87
CA PHE A 117 1.89 6.09 3.05
C PHE A 117 1.47 7.52 3.31
N PHE A 118 2.36 8.47 3.04
CA PHE A 118 2.05 9.89 2.98
C PHE A 118 1.76 10.30 1.54
N LEU A 119 0.59 10.91 1.31
CA LEU A 119 0.25 11.51 0.02
C LEU A 119 0.80 12.92 0.00
N ALA A 120 2.02 13.08 -0.51
CA ALA A 120 2.76 14.33 -0.48
C ALA A 120 2.18 15.39 -1.42
N GLN A 121 1.69 14.97 -2.59
CA GLN A 121 1.11 15.88 -3.58
C GLN A 121 0.11 15.15 -4.48
N GLY A 122 -0.87 15.91 -4.98
CA GLY A 122 -1.86 15.45 -5.95
C GLY A 122 -3.14 14.95 -5.29
N GLU A 123 -4.09 14.55 -6.13
CA GLU A 123 -5.37 14.00 -5.69
C GLU A 123 -5.48 12.55 -6.15
N SER A 124 -5.89 11.66 -5.25
CA SER A 124 -6.17 10.28 -5.62
C SER A 124 -7.58 10.17 -6.18
N LEU A 125 -7.70 9.97 -7.50
CA LEU A 125 -8.98 9.69 -8.18
C LEU A 125 -9.12 8.20 -8.53
N THR A 126 -8.16 7.38 -8.13
CA THR A 126 -8.12 5.93 -8.36
C THR A 126 -8.24 5.21 -7.02
N GLY A 127 -9.24 4.36 -6.88
CA GLY A 127 -9.48 3.66 -5.61
C GLY A 127 -10.63 2.67 -5.68
N HIS A 128 -11.09 2.22 -4.52
CA HIS A 128 -12.21 1.28 -4.39
C HIS A 128 -13.05 1.66 -3.16
N THR A 129 -14.37 1.82 -3.31
CA THR A 129 -15.26 2.35 -2.25
C THR A 129 -15.69 1.32 -1.20
N GLY A 130 -15.46 0.03 -1.47
CA GLY A 130 -15.88 -1.09 -0.62
C GLY A 130 -14.72 -1.93 -0.11
N ALA A 131 -13.73 -1.32 0.52
CA ALA A 131 -12.78 -2.07 1.35
C ALA A 131 -13.57 -2.82 2.43
N GLN A 132 -13.31 -4.11 2.55
CA GLN A 132 -13.96 -4.95 3.57
C GLN A 132 -13.40 -4.70 4.98
N GLN A 133 -12.33 -3.90 5.07
CA GLN A 133 -11.63 -3.53 6.30
C GLN A 133 -11.69 -2.02 6.51
N LEU A 134 -11.71 -1.61 7.77
CA LEU A 134 -11.64 -0.21 8.15
C LEU A 134 -10.21 0.31 7.92
N SER A 135 -10.10 1.40 7.18
CA SER A 135 -8.86 2.12 6.93
C SER A 135 -8.89 3.50 7.59
N TYR A 136 -7.72 4.10 7.71
CA TYR A 136 -7.47 5.22 8.60
C TYR A 136 -6.79 6.36 7.85
N VAL A 137 -7.20 7.60 8.13
CA VAL A 137 -6.60 8.80 7.55
C VAL A 137 -6.24 9.78 8.67
N SER A 138 -5.05 10.34 8.59
CA SER A 138 -4.56 11.32 9.56
C SER A 138 -5.20 12.70 9.39
N GLY A 139 -4.93 13.59 10.34
CA GLY A 139 -4.94 15.03 10.08
C GLY A 139 -3.93 15.42 8.99
N ILE A 140 -3.81 16.71 8.68
CA ILE A 140 -2.69 17.18 7.85
C ILE A 140 -1.38 16.86 8.57
N GLY A 141 -0.43 16.28 7.85
CA GLY A 141 0.89 15.93 8.36
C GLY A 141 1.30 14.50 8.04
N GLU A 142 2.60 14.27 8.11
CA GLU A 142 3.21 12.97 7.95
C GLU A 142 3.32 12.27 9.32
N VAL A 143 2.49 11.26 9.54
CA VAL A 143 2.39 10.50 10.81
C VAL A 143 2.61 9.00 10.60
N THR A 144 3.48 8.65 9.65
CA THR A 144 3.77 7.27 9.23
C THR A 144 4.45 6.45 10.34
N ALA A 145 5.29 7.08 11.17
CA ALA A 145 6.10 6.45 12.22
C ALA A 145 5.66 6.78 13.66
N VAL A 146 4.35 7.01 13.89
CA VAL A 146 3.84 7.30 15.24
C VAL A 146 3.93 6.09 16.18
N PRO A 147 4.21 6.31 17.48
CA PRO A 147 4.15 5.25 18.48
C PRO A 147 2.76 4.60 18.54
N ILE A 148 2.71 3.31 18.89
CA ILE A 148 1.48 2.51 18.90
C ILE A 148 0.42 3.15 19.81
N GLU A 149 0.82 3.62 20.98
CA GLU A 149 -0.04 4.28 21.97
C GLU A 149 -0.66 5.60 21.47
N ALA A 150 -0.04 6.25 20.48
CA ALA A 150 -0.53 7.50 19.90
C ALA A 150 -1.35 7.28 18.62
N THR A 151 -1.39 6.05 18.09
CA THR A 151 -1.92 5.80 16.75
C THR A 151 -3.42 6.11 16.62
N PHE A 152 -4.22 5.95 17.67
CA PHE A 152 -5.65 6.31 17.62
C PHE A 152 -5.87 7.83 17.50
N PHE A 153 -4.97 8.64 18.08
CA PHE A 153 -5.03 10.10 17.97
C PHE A 153 -4.47 10.60 16.63
N ALA A 154 -3.45 9.91 16.10
CA ALA A 154 -2.83 10.26 14.83
C ALA A 154 -3.76 10.05 13.62
N TYR A 155 -4.71 9.11 13.72
CA TYR A 155 -5.65 8.78 12.66
C TYR A 155 -7.12 8.98 13.08
N PRO A 156 -7.60 10.23 13.14
CA PRO A 156 -8.95 10.53 13.61
C PRO A 156 -10.05 10.21 12.59
N LEU A 157 -9.71 10.00 11.31
CA LEU A 157 -10.67 9.75 10.24
C LEU A 157 -10.69 8.28 9.85
N LEU A 158 -11.90 7.76 9.65
CA LEU A 158 -12.16 6.38 9.26
C LEU A 158 -12.71 6.33 7.85
N THR A 159 -12.33 5.31 7.08
CA THR A 159 -12.84 5.09 5.73
C THR A 159 -12.90 3.62 5.40
N SER A 160 -13.91 3.21 4.64
CA SER A 160 -13.98 1.90 3.98
C SER A 160 -13.50 1.98 2.54
N ALA A 161 -12.78 3.03 2.15
CA ALA A 161 -12.23 3.15 0.80
C ALA A 161 -10.73 2.82 0.79
N TRP A 162 -10.29 2.21 -0.30
CA TRP A 162 -8.89 2.19 -0.67
C TRP A 162 -8.57 3.21 -1.76
N TRP A 163 -7.35 3.72 -1.74
CA TRP A 163 -6.82 4.75 -2.63
C TRP A 163 -5.48 4.28 -3.18
N LEU A 164 -5.32 4.38 -4.50
CA LEU A 164 -4.12 4.02 -5.29
C LEU A 164 -3.70 2.54 -5.24
N ILE A 165 -4.02 1.80 -4.19
CA ILE A 165 -3.71 0.36 -4.06
C ILE A 165 -4.66 -0.43 -4.96
N THR A 166 -4.10 -1.23 -5.86
CA THR A 166 -4.88 -2.09 -6.79
C THR A 166 -4.61 -3.57 -6.60
N GLY A 167 -3.49 -3.92 -5.96
CA GLY A 167 -3.19 -5.30 -5.63
C GLY A 167 -1.97 -5.46 -4.74
N ILE A 168 -1.84 -6.67 -4.20
CA ILE A 168 -0.67 -7.15 -3.47
C ILE A 168 -0.37 -8.52 -4.03
N ASP A 169 0.88 -8.76 -4.41
CA ASP A 169 1.37 -10.12 -4.62
C ASP A 169 2.21 -10.56 -3.43
N VAL A 170 2.21 -11.86 -3.18
CA VAL A 170 3.13 -12.51 -2.24
C VAL A 170 4.00 -13.51 -2.99
N LEU A 171 5.19 -13.74 -2.47
CA LEU A 171 6.04 -14.84 -2.88
C LEU A 171 5.87 -15.99 -1.87
N PRO A 172 5.16 -17.08 -2.25
CA PRO A 172 4.97 -18.23 -1.37
C PRO A 172 6.31 -18.89 -1.00
N ARG A 173 6.36 -19.51 0.18
CA ARG A 173 7.54 -20.29 0.61
C ARG A 173 7.75 -21.55 -0.21
N GLU A 174 6.65 -22.17 -0.64
CA GLU A 174 6.62 -23.38 -1.46
C GLU A 174 5.67 -23.11 -2.64
N PRO A 175 6.00 -23.56 -3.87
CA PRO A 175 5.07 -23.47 -5.00
C PRO A 175 3.80 -24.29 -4.73
N PHE A 176 2.67 -23.82 -5.25
CA PHE A 176 1.38 -24.51 -5.22
C PHE A 176 1.34 -25.71 -6.16
#